data_AF-A0A527Z320-F1
#
_entry.id   AF-A0A527Z320-F1
#
_cell.length_a   1.000
_cell.length_b   1.000
_cell.length_c   1.000
_cell.angle_alpha   90.00
_cell.angle_beta   90.00
_cell.angle_gamma   90.00
#
_symmetry.space_group_name_H-M   'P 1'
#
loop_
_entity.id
_entity.type
_entity.pdbx_description
1 polymer ?
#
loop_
_entity_poly.entity_id
_entity_poly.type
_entity_poly.pdbx_seq_one_letter_code
_entity_poly.pdbx_strand_id
1 'polypeptide(L)'
;VMGSAMLGLGAMAVAVIVAILLGKRLSRPIQAIAGQATRVADFDLDGVTPLPRSRVLELDNQASAFNAMLIGLRAFSTYIPRSLVAKLVRTGEIGIAEPREAVVTVMFTDIAGFTTLSEQMDAAAAARLLNHHFAILCGAVDAHGGTVDKFLGDGMLAF
;
A
#
# COMPACT_ATOMS: atom_id res chain seq x y z
N VAL A 1 -55.82 22.69 21.62
CA VAL A 1 -55.57 21.90 20.39
C VAL A 1 -54.43 22.47 19.55
N MET A 2 -54.32 23.79 19.38
CA MET A 2 -53.27 24.39 18.52
C MET A 2 -51.83 24.26 19.09
N GLY A 3 -51.66 24.33 20.42
CA GLY A 3 -50.34 24.22 21.06
C GLY A 3 -49.70 22.81 21.00
N SER A 4 -50.51 21.75 21.06
CA SER A 4 -50.02 20.37 20.96
C SER A 4 -49.59 20.00 19.55
N ALA A 5 -50.22 20.59 18.52
CA ALA A 5 -49.83 20.39 17.12
C ALA A 5 -48.47 21.03 16.79
N MET A 6 -48.20 22.25 17.29
CA MET A 6 -46.89 22.89 17.09
C MET A 6 -45.75 22.15 17.81
N LEU A 7 -46.00 21.62 19.00
CA LEU A 7 -45.03 20.79 19.73
C LEU A 7 -44.70 19.50 18.96
N GLY A 8 -45.70 18.84 18.38
CA GLY A 8 -45.49 17.64 17.56
C GLY A 8 -44.66 17.91 16.30
N LEU A 9 -44.95 19.02 15.60
CA LEU A 9 -44.20 19.44 14.41
C LEU A 9 -42.74 19.79 14.75
N GLY A 10 -42.51 20.47 15.87
CA GLY A 10 -41.17 20.78 16.38
C GLY A 10 -40.37 19.51 16.71
N ALA A 11 -40.99 18.55 17.42
CA ALA A 11 -40.34 17.28 17.75
C ALA A 11 -39.97 16.47 16.50
N MET A 12 -40.85 16.43 15.50
CA MET A 12 -40.59 15.74 14.23
C MET A 12 -39.44 16.40 13.45
N ALA A 13 -39.39 17.73 13.41
CA ALA A 13 -38.29 18.46 12.78
C ALA A 13 -36.93 18.16 13.46
N VAL A 14 -36.90 18.14 14.80
CA VAL A 14 -35.69 17.79 15.56
C VAL A 14 -35.27 16.34 15.28
N ALA A 15 -36.20 15.39 15.27
CA ALA A 15 -35.90 13.99 14.99
C ALA A 15 -35.28 13.80 13.58
N VAL A 16 -35.83 14.48 12.57
CA VAL A 16 -35.28 14.46 11.21
C VAL A 16 -33.88 15.07 11.16
N ILE A 17 -33.66 16.21 11.83
CA ILE A 17 -32.32 16.83 11.90
C ILE A 17 -31.32 15.90 12.56
N VAL A 18 -31.68 15.28 13.70
CA VAL A 18 -30.83 14.32 14.41
C VAL A 18 -30.53 13.11 13.53
N ALA A 19 -31.53 12.56 12.84
CA ALA A 19 -31.36 11.43 11.93
C ALA A 19 -30.39 11.76 10.78
N ILE A 20 -30.53 12.93 10.16
CA ILE A 20 -29.62 13.38 9.08
C ILE A 20 -28.21 13.60 9.62
N LEU A 21 -28.06 14.22 10.79
CA LEU A 21 -26.74 14.45 11.42
C LEU A 21 -26.05 13.14 11.78
N LEU A 22 -26.78 12.20 12.38
CA LEU A 22 -26.27 10.88 12.73
C LEU A 22 -25.90 10.08 11.49
N GLY A 23 -26.76 10.10 10.47
CA GLY A 23 -26.50 9.50 9.16
C GLY A 23 -25.22 10.03 8.54
N LYS A 24 -25.04 11.36 8.50
CA LYS A 24 -23.80 11.97 7.97
C LYS A 24 -22.57 11.66 8.82
N ARG A 25 -22.70 11.52 10.15
CA ARG A 25 -21.59 11.16 11.05
C ARG A 25 -21.12 9.72 10.88
N LEU A 26 -22.01 8.81 10.48
CA LEU A 26 -21.67 7.40 10.25
C LEU A 26 -21.25 7.14 8.80
N SER A 27 -21.96 7.72 7.82
CA SER A 27 -21.69 7.48 6.39
C SER A 27 -20.33 7.99 5.94
N ARG A 28 -19.90 9.18 6.41
CA ARG A 28 -18.63 9.78 5.96
C ARG A 28 -17.40 8.93 6.32
N PRO A 29 -17.22 8.48 7.58
CA PRO A 29 -16.12 7.58 7.93
C PRO A 29 -16.14 6.26 7.13
N ILE A 30 -17.32 5.67 6.93
CA ILE A 30 -17.45 4.41 6.17
C ILE A 30 -17.01 4.61 4.72
N GLN A 31 -17.44 5.69 4.07
CA GLN A 31 -17.02 6.01 2.71
C GLN A 31 -15.51 6.30 2.62
N ALA A 32 -14.94 6.94 3.64
CA ALA A 32 -13.51 7.18 3.71
C ALA A 32 -12.72 5.86 3.81
N ILE A 33 -13.16 4.93 4.68
CA ILE A 33 -12.56 3.59 4.80
C ILE A 33 -12.64 2.85 3.47
N ALA A 34 -13.82 2.82 2.84
CA ALA A 34 -14.03 2.12 1.57
C ALA A 34 -13.16 2.69 0.44
N GLY A 35 -13.06 4.01 0.33
CA GLY A 35 -12.22 4.67 -0.66
C GLY A 35 -10.73 4.37 -0.47
N GLN A 36 -10.25 4.36 0.77
CA GLN A 36 -8.86 4.01 1.08
C GLN A 36 -8.59 2.51 0.87
N ALA A 37 -9.53 1.64 1.24
CA ALA A 37 -9.43 0.20 1.01
C ALA A 37 -9.35 -0.15 -0.48
N THR A 38 -10.06 0.58 -1.34
CA THR A 38 -9.98 0.41 -2.79
C THR A 38 -8.57 0.70 -3.31
N ARG A 39 -7.93 1.78 -2.82
CA ARG A 39 -6.53 2.09 -3.18
C ARG A 39 -5.55 1.03 -2.72
N VAL A 40 -5.75 0.49 -1.51
CA VAL A 40 -4.96 -0.65 -1.00
C VAL A 40 -5.14 -1.87 -1.91
N ALA A 41 -6.37 -2.15 -2.36
CA ALA A 41 -6.65 -3.24 -3.30
C ALA A 41 -5.97 -3.04 -4.67
N ASP A 42 -5.80 -1.81 -5.12
CA ASP A 42 -5.02 -1.49 -6.32
C ASP A 42 -3.50 -1.44 -6.07
N PHE A 43 -3.07 -1.74 -4.84
CA PHE A 43 -1.69 -1.66 -4.36
C PHE A 43 -1.04 -0.27 -4.49
N ASP A 44 -1.85 0.79 -4.55
CA ASP A 44 -1.42 2.20 -4.46
C ASP A 44 -1.18 2.57 -2.98
N LEU A 45 -0.12 2.01 -2.38
CA LEU A 45 0.15 2.19 -0.95
C LEU A 45 0.66 3.59 -0.59
N ASP A 46 1.23 4.33 -1.55
CA ASP A 46 1.78 5.66 -1.31
C ASP A 46 0.67 6.72 -1.26
N GLY A 47 -0.43 6.51 -1.99
CA GLY A 47 -1.63 7.35 -1.98
C GLY A 47 -2.54 7.17 -0.76
N VAL A 48 -2.28 6.18 0.11
CA VAL A 48 -3.14 5.87 1.27
C VAL A 48 -2.67 6.61 2.52
N THR A 49 -3.55 7.42 3.10
CA THR A 49 -3.29 8.09 4.39
C THR A 49 -3.90 7.29 5.54
N PRO A 50 -3.21 7.14 6.69
CA PRO A 50 -3.80 6.53 7.88
C PRO A 50 -5.11 7.21 8.27
N LEU A 51 -6.10 6.40 8.62
CA LEU A 51 -7.41 6.88 9.02
C LEU A 51 -7.34 7.53 10.41
N PRO A 52 -8.09 8.63 10.63
CA PRO A 52 -8.17 9.29 11.93
C PRO A 52 -8.92 8.42 12.95
N ARG A 53 -8.65 8.66 14.24
CA ARG A 53 -9.36 8.04 15.37
C ARG A 53 -10.83 8.45 15.38
N SER A 54 -11.70 7.57 15.85
CA SER A 54 -13.16 7.82 15.94
C SER A 54 -13.65 7.84 17.38
N ARG A 55 -14.74 8.59 17.62
CA ARG A 55 -15.47 8.56 18.90
C ARG A 55 -16.43 7.37 19.01
N VAL A 56 -16.77 6.75 17.87
CA VAL A 56 -17.57 5.54 17.80
C VAL A 56 -16.61 4.37 17.88
N LEU A 57 -16.73 3.54 18.92
CA LEU A 57 -15.78 2.48 19.25
C LEU A 57 -15.58 1.50 18.08
N GLU A 58 -16.66 1.12 17.41
CA GLU A 58 -16.64 0.19 16.28
C GLU A 58 -15.85 0.77 15.09
N LEU A 59 -16.06 2.05 14.78
CA LEU A 59 -15.34 2.75 13.72
C LEU A 59 -13.87 2.96 14.08
N ASP A 60 -13.59 3.20 15.36
CA ASP A 60 -12.25 3.39 15.86
C ASP A 60 -11.43 2.09 15.81
N ASN A 61 -12.05 0.97 16.17
CA ASN A 61 -11.47 -0.36 16.02
C ASN A 61 -11.18 -0.68 14.55
N GLN A 62 -12.10 -0.38 13.62
CA GLN A 62 -11.86 -0.56 12.19
C GLN A 62 -10.73 0.33 11.66
N ALA A 63 -10.68 1.60 12.05
CA ALA A 63 -9.61 2.51 11.65
C ALA A 63 -8.24 2.02 12.15
N SER A 64 -8.18 1.55 13.40
CA SER A 64 -6.95 0.98 13.98
C SER A 64 -6.48 -0.27 13.22
N ALA A 65 -7.39 -1.21 12.96
CA ALA A 65 -7.08 -2.43 12.22
C ALA A 65 -6.62 -2.13 10.78
N PHE A 66 -7.29 -1.20 10.11
CA PHE A 66 -6.89 -0.73 8.77
C PHE A 66 -5.48 -0.11 8.78
N ASN A 67 -5.19 0.75 9.76
CA ASN A 67 -3.88 1.38 9.88
C ASN A 67 -2.77 0.35 10.16
N ALA A 68 -3.03 -0.65 11.02
CA ALA A 68 -2.10 -1.74 11.27
C ALA A 68 -1.82 -2.56 10.00
N MET A 69 -2.86 -2.89 9.24
CA MET A 69 -2.73 -3.57 7.93
C MET A 69 -1.91 -2.75 6.94
N LEU A 70 -2.17 -1.45 6.82
CA LEU A 70 -1.42 -0.54 5.93
C LEU A 70 0.06 -0.50 6.28
N ILE A 71 0.40 -0.45 7.57
CA ILE A 71 1.79 -0.50 8.04
C ILE A 71 2.44 -1.83 7.65
N GLY A 72 1.76 -2.95 7.88
CA GLY A 72 2.26 -4.27 7.50
C GLY A 72 2.54 -4.37 5.99
N LEU A 73 1.57 -3.98 5.15
CA LEU A 73 1.70 -3.96 3.70
C LEU A 73 2.87 -3.09 3.22
N ARG A 74 3.02 -1.89 3.79
CA ARG A 74 4.15 -1.01 3.48
C ARG A 74 5.48 -1.63 3.85
N ALA A 75 5.58 -2.25 5.03
CA ALA A 75 6.79 -2.94 5.46
C ALA A 75 7.15 -4.11 4.52
N PHE A 76 6.18 -4.92 4.12
CA PHE A 76 6.39 -6.00 3.14
C PHE A 76 6.82 -5.48 1.76
N SER A 77 6.28 -4.33 1.32
CA SER A 77 6.64 -3.72 0.03
C SER A 77 8.11 -3.28 -0.06
N THR A 78 8.82 -3.21 1.07
CA THR A 78 10.27 -2.94 1.11
C THR A 78 11.10 -4.15 0.69
N TYR A 79 10.57 -5.37 0.86
CA TYR A 79 11.31 -6.62 0.64
C TYR A 79 10.83 -7.41 -0.58
N ILE A 80 9.61 -7.13 -1.05
CA ILE A 80 9.00 -7.83 -2.19
C ILE A 80 8.76 -6.81 -3.31
N PRO A 81 9.13 -7.11 -4.57
CA PRO A 81 8.84 -6.23 -5.70
C PRO A 81 7.37 -5.84 -5.75
N ARG A 82 7.10 -4.53 -5.79
CA ARG A 82 5.72 -4.01 -5.82
C ARG A 82 4.92 -4.51 -7.01
N SER A 83 5.60 -4.69 -8.15
CA SER A 83 5.03 -5.23 -9.38
C SER A 83 4.48 -6.66 -9.18
N LEU A 84 5.20 -7.50 -8.43
CA LEU A 84 4.76 -8.86 -8.10
C LEU A 84 3.52 -8.83 -7.20
N VAL A 85 3.54 -8.06 -6.12
CA VAL A 85 2.39 -7.98 -5.20
C VAL A 85 1.15 -7.43 -5.92
N ALA A 86 1.31 -6.36 -6.70
CA ALA A 86 0.21 -5.80 -7.51
C ALA A 86 -0.32 -6.81 -8.54
N LYS A 87 0.53 -7.66 -9.11
CA LYS A 87 0.11 -8.75 -10.00
C LYS A 87 -0.70 -9.80 -9.23
N LEU A 88 -0.21 -10.26 -8.07
CA LEU A 88 -0.90 -11.26 -7.25
C LEU A 88 -2.28 -10.77 -6.78
N VAL A 89 -2.38 -9.51 -6.34
CA VAL A 89 -3.66 -8.93 -5.89
C VAL A 89 -4.67 -8.84 -7.04
N ARG A 90 -4.24 -8.46 -8.25
CA ARG A 90 -5.13 -8.35 -9.43
C ARG A 90 -5.57 -9.70 -9.99
N THR A 91 -4.67 -10.68 -10.00
CA THR A 91 -4.94 -12.02 -10.54
C THR A 91 -5.76 -12.86 -9.56
N GLY A 92 -5.72 -12.53 -8.27
CA GLY A 92 -6.29 -13.38 -7.23
C GLY A 92 -5.59 -14.73 -7.14
N GLU A 93 -4.40 -14.86 -7.74
CA GLU A 93 -3.59 -16.08 -7.67
C GLU A 93 -2.99 -16.17 -6.26
N ILE A 94 -3.65 -16.98 -5.43
CA ILE A 94 -3.18 -17.31 -4.09
C ILE A 94 -2.57 -18.72 -4.20
N GLY A 95 -1.27 -18.79 -4.49
CA GLY A 95 -0.56 -20.06 -4.62
C GLY A 95 0.83 -19.92 -5.25
N ILE A 96 1.62 -20.98 -5.17
CA ILE A 96 2.84 -21.10 -5.96
C ILE A 96 2.38 -21.27 -7.41
N ALA A 97 2.80 -20.38 -8.31
CA ALA A 97 2.49 -20.53 -9.73
C ALA A 97 2.96 -21.92 -10.20
N GLU A 98 2.11 -22.62 -10.96
CA GLU A 98 2.48 -23.91 -11.54
C GLU A 98 3.80 -23.78 -12.30
N PRO A 99 4.80 -24.64 -12.04
CA PRO A 99 6.06 -24.59 -12.75
C PRO A 99 5.83 -24.69 -14.26
N ARG A 100 6.43 -23.78 -15.01
CA ARG A 100 6.36 -23.78 -16.48
C ARG A 100 7.75 -23.64 -17.08
N GLU A 101 7.96 -24.31 -18.20
CA GLU A 101 9.11 -24.04 -19.05
C GLU A 101 8.90 -22.75 -19.84
N ALA A 102 9.94 -21.94 -19.96
CA ALA A 102 9.91 -20.67 -20.65
C ALA A 102 11.27 -20.38 -21.27
N VAL A 103 11.28 -19.85 -22.50
CA VAL A 103 12.47 -19.24 -23.06
C VAL A 103 12.55 -17.82 -22.50
N VAL A 104 13.64 -17.52 -21.79
CA VAL A 104 13.91 -16.21 -21.18
C VAL A 104 15.31 -15.73 -21.54
N THR A 105 15.53 -14.41 -21.53
CA THR A 105 16.86 -13.82 -21.67
C THR A 105 17.31 -13.36 -20.30
N VAL A 106 18.38 -13.95 -19.76
CA VAL A 106 18.87 -13.59 -18.43
C VAL A 106 19.96 -12.53 -18.54
N MET A 107 19.88 -11.50 -17.70
CA MET A 107 20.88 -10.46 -17.54
C MET A 107 21.49 -10.53 -16.15
N PHE A 108 22.82 -10.45 -16.10
CA PHE A 108 23.60 -10.22 -14.88
C PHE A 108 24.41 -8.94 -15.01
N THR A 109 24.40 -8.13 -13.96
CA THR A 109 25.20 -6.90 -13.88
C THR A 109 25.86 -6.80 -12.51
N ASP A 110 27.00 -6.12 -12.43
CA ASP A 110 27.73 -5.89 -11.18
C ASP A 110 28.53 -4.58 -11.22
N ILE A 111 28.94 -4.05 -10.07
CA ILE A 111 29.70 -2.79 -10.00
C ILE A 111 31.20 -3.06 -10.22
N ALA A 112 31.77 -2.48 -11.27
CA ALA A 112 33.19 -2.60 -11.54
C ALA A 112 34.04 -2.04 -10.38
N GLY A 113 34.91 -2.87 -9.81
CA GLY A 113 35.83 -2.48 -8.73
C GLY A 113 35.16 -2.29 -7.36
N PHE A 114 33.94 -2.82 -7.17
CA PHE A 114 33.19 -2.63 -5.93
C PHE A 114 33.90 -3.09 -4.68
N THR A 115 34.64 -4.21 -4.73
CA THR A 115 35.37 -4.72 -3.56
C THR A 115 36.29 -3.64 -2.98
N THR A 116 37.18 -3.08 -3.80
CA THR A 116 38.10 -2.00 -3.39
C THR A 116 37.36 -0.75 -2.93
N LEU A 117 36.25 -0.41 -3.58
CA LEU A 117 35.42 0.73 -3.19
C LEU A 117 34.80 0.51 -1.80
N SER A 118 34.21 -0.67 -1.57
CA SER A 118 33.50 -1.01 -0.33
C SER A 118 34.40 -1.06 0.89
N GLU A 119 35.66 -1.48 0.73
CA GLU A 119 36.66 -1.51 1.81
C GLU A 119 36.99 -0.12 2.38
N GLN A 120 36.71 0.93 1.61
CA GLN A 120 36.94 2.33 1.99
C GLN A 120 35.67 3.03 2.50
N MET A 121 34.53 2.33 2.54
CA MET A 121 33.23 2.87 2.90
C MET A 121 32.76 2.32 4.25
N ASP A 122 32.07 3.16 5.03
CA ASP A 122 31.25 2.63 6.10
C ASP A 122 30.01 1.91 5.55
N ALA A 123 29.40 1.06 6.37
CA ALA A 123 28.25 0.26 5.97
C ALA A 123 27.06 1.11 5.48
N ALA A 124 26.87 2.31 6.05
CA ALA A 124 25.78 3.19 5.67
C ALA A 124 26.03 3.84 4.30
N ALA A 125 27.27 4.19 3.99
CA ALA A 125 27.69 4.73 2.71
C ALA A 125 27.61 3.68 1.60
N ALA A 126 28.09 2.46 1.85
CA ALA A 126 27.95 1.35 0.92
C ALA A 126 26.48 1.04 0.63
N ALA A 127 25.63 0.98 1.66
CA ALA A 127 24.19 0.77 1.48
C ALA A 127 23.52 1.89 0.66
N ARG A 128 23.88 3.16 0.87
CA ARG A 128 23.38 4.27 0.06
C ARG A 128 23.79 4.16 -1.40
N LEU A 129 25.03 3.79 -1.68
CA LEU A 129 25.54 3.58 -3.04
C LEU A 129 24.76 2.45 -3.73
N LEU A 130 24.66 1.29 -3.08
CA LEU A 130 23.95 0.13 -3.62
C LEU A 130 22.47 0.44 -3.88
N ASN A 131 21.78 1.06 -2.92
CA ASN A 131 20.37 1.43 -3.08
C ASN A 131 20.16 2.40 -4.25
N HIS A 132 21.07 3.37 -4.43
CA HIS A 132 21.01 4.28 -5.57
C HIS A 132 21.28 3.56 -6.90
N HIS A 133 22.29 2.70 -6.95
CA HIS A 133 22.62 1.91 -8.14
C HIS A 133 21.47 0.97 -8.54
N PHE A 134 20.91 0.23 -7.57
CA PHE A 134 19.77 -0.65 -7.80
C PHE A 134 18.51 0.09 -8.21
N ALA A 135 18.25 1.30 -7.69
CA ALA A 135 17.12 2.10 -8.15
C ALA A 135 17.20 2.42 -9.66
N ILE A 136 18.40 2.69 -10.18
CA ILE A 136 18.63 2.94 -11.61
C ILE A 136 18.39 1.65 -12.41
N LEU A 137 18.97 0.53 -11.98
CA LEU A 137 18.84 -0.75 -12.67
C LEU A 137 17.39 -1.26 -12.66
N CYS A 138 16.70 -1.21 -11.52
CA CYS A 138 15.29 -1.56 -11.40
C CYS A 138 14.44 -0.72 -12.35
N GLY A 139 14.67 0.59 -12.39
CA GLY A 139 13.97 1.49 -13.32
C GLY A 139 14.19 1.11 -14.78
N ALA A 140 15.40 0.71 -15.16
CA ALA A 140 15.70 0.27 -16.52
C ALA A 140 15.03 -1.07 -16.86
N VAL A 141 15.05 -2.04 -15.94
CA VAL A 141 14.39 -3.35 -16.11
C VAL A 141 12.87 -3.17 -16.23
N ASP A 142 12.26 -2.41 -15.31
CA ASP A 142 10.82 -2.13 -15.31
C ASP A 142 10.39 -1.41 -16.60
N ALA A 143 11.18 -0.44 -17.09
CA ALA A 143 10.89 0.30 -18.31
C ALA A 143 10.87 -0.58 -19.58
N HIS A 144 11.57 -1.72 -19.55
CA HIS A 144 11.59 -2.70 -20.65
C HIS A 144 10.67 -3.91 -20.39
N GLY A 145 9.89 -3.89 -19.30
CA GLY A 145 8.98 -4.98 -18.93
C GLY A 145 9.69 -6.24 -18.44
N GLY A 146 10.96 -6.13 -18.05
CA GLY A 146 11.70 -7.22 -17.43
C GLY A 146 11.30 -7.43 -15.96
N THR A 147 11.82 -8.49 -15.36
CA THR A 147 11.60 -8.85 -13.96
C THR A 147 12.94 -8.95 -13.25
N VAL A 148 13.10 -8.19 -12.16
CA VAL A 148 14.21 -8.37 -11.22
C VAL A 148 13.94 -9.63 -10.39
N ASP A 149 14.81 -10.63 -10.52
CA ASP A 149 14.71 -11.88 -9.76
C ASP A 149 15.30 -11.71 -8.36
N LYS A 150 16.57 -11.26 -8.30
CA LYS A 150 17.28 -11.07 -7.03
C LYS A 150 18.49 -10.14 -7.17
N PHE A 151 18.96 -9.67 -6.02
CA PHE A 151 20.26 -9.01 -5.86
C PHE A 151 21.28 -10.01 -5.30
N LEU A 152 22.53 -9.94 -5.76
CA LEU A 152 23.64 -10.78 -5.30
C LEU A 152 24.86 -9.90 -5.02
N GLY A 153 25.06 -9.53 -3.75
CA GLY A 153 26.12 -8.57 -3.41
C GLY A 153 25.83 -7.19 -4.00
N ASP A 154 26.75 -6.69 -4.83
CA ASP A 154 26.59 -5.48 -5.64
C ASP A 154 25.93 -5.71 -7.01
N GLY A 155 25.61 -6.95 -7.33
CA GLY A 155 25.02 -7.34 -8.60
C GLY A 155 23.52 -7.56 -8.60
N MET A 156 22.95 -7.63 -9.79
CA MET A 156 21.53 -7.89 -10.06
C MET A 156 21.36 -9.02 -11.08
N LEU A 157 20.37 -9.89 -10.86
CA LEU A 157 19.84 -10.83 -11.83
C LEU A 157 18.44 -10.38 -12.27
N ALA A 158 18.24 -10.23 -13.58
CA ALA A 158 16.94 -9.94 -14.17
C ALA A 158 16.69 -10.80 -15.43
N PHE A 159 15.44 -10.90 -15.85
CA PHE A 159 15.04 -11.59 -17.08
C PHE A 159 13.81 -10.96 -17.76
#